data_AF-A0A7V4G6Z6-F1
#
_entry.id   AF-A0A7V4G6Z6-F1
#
_cell.length_a   1.000
_cell.length_b   1.000
_cell.length_c   1.000
_cell.angle_alpha   90.00
_cell.angle_beta   90.00
_cell.angle_gamma   90.00
#
_symmetry.space_group_name_H-M   'P 1'
#
loop_
_entity.id
_entity.type
_entity.pdbx_description
1 polymer ?
#
loop_
_entity_poly.entity_id
_entity_poly.type
_entity_poly.pdbx_seq_one_letter_code
_entity_poly.pdbx_strand_id
1 'polypeptide(L)'
;MTKLEEAILEGAKTAQKEYVDMTGGYWLWHGPEYFISYTVAMKLKEEKFLVYPEASPKKIMEERGERPKGHPSGNFKQKFDLVIWAKLSDNIRAVLEIKQAWDIAGLKSDREKIAKYIK
;
A
#
# COMPACT_ATOMS: atom_id res chain seq x y z
N MET A 1 -5.69 7.44 -16.98
CA MET A 1 -5.12 7.19 -15.65
C MET A 1 -5.56 8.32 -14.74
N THR A 2 -5.83 8.02 -13.48
CA THR A 2 -6.10 9.03 -12.44
C THR A 2 -4.78 9.55 -11.88
N LYS A 3 -4.79 10.75 -11.27
CA LYS A 3 -3.62 11.29 -10.55
C LYS A 3 -3.05 10.32 -9.50
N LEU A 4 -3.93 9.51 -8.90
CA LEU A 4 -3.51 8.52 -7.91
C LEU A 4 -2.67 7.41 -8.56
N GLU A 5 -3.15 6.86 -9.68
CA GLU A 5 -2.46 5.82 -10.44
C GLU A 5 -1.12 6.33 -11.00
N GLU A 6 -1.08 7.58 -11.49
CA GLU A 6 0.13 8.24 -11.96
C GLU A 6 1.18 8.33 -10.85
N ALA A 7 0.79 8.84 -9.67
CA ALA A 7 1.68 8.96 -8.52
C ALA A 7 2.23 7.60 -8.04
N ILE A 8 1.41 6.54 -8.09
CA ILE A 8 1.85 5.18 -7.75
C ILE A 8 2.92 4.69 -8.74
N LEU A 9 2.66 4.85 -10.05
CA LEU A 9 3.59 4.41 -11.08
C LEU A 9 4.90 5.20 -11.05
N GLU A 10 4.83 6.51 -10.85
CA GLU A 10 6.01 7.36 -10.72
C GLU A 10 6.81 7.03 -9.47
N GLY A 11 6.14 6.78 -8.34
CA GLY A 11 6.80 6.33 -7.11
C GLY A 11 7.53 5.01 -7.30
N ALA A 12 6.91 4.03 -7.96
CA ALA A 12 7.55 2.74 -8.23
C ALA A 12 8.76 2.87 -9.18
N LYS A 13 8.64 3.67 -10.24
CA LYS A 13 9.76 3.96 -11.16
C LYS A 13 10.91 4.68 -10.45
N THR A 14 10.58 5.66 -9.62
CA THR A 14 11.56 6.41 -8.82
C THR A 14 12.29 5.46 -7.88
N ALA A 15 11.57 4.58 -7.17
CA ALA A 15 12.17 3.60 -6.28
C ALA A 15 13.17 2.70 -7.02
N GLN A 16 12.80 2.19 -8.20
CA GLN A 16 13.70 1.37 -8.97
C GLN A 16 14.97 2.13 -9.37
N LYS A 17 14.83 3.38 -9.83
CA LYS A 17 15.96 4.22 -10.22
C LYS A 17 16.89 4.49 -9.04
N GLU A 18 16.34 5.00 -7.93
CA GLU A 18 17.10 5.31 -6.72
C GLU A 18 17.83 4.09 -6.19
N TYR A 19 17.17 2.92 -6.23
CA TYR A 19 17.77 1.68 -5.76
C TYR A 19 18.95 1.23 -6.63
N VAL A 20 18.82 1.33 -7.96
CA VAL A 20 19.93 1.04 -8.88
C VAL A 20 21.09 2.01 -8.64
N ASP A 21 20.81 3.30 -8.48
CA ASP A 21 21.81 4.34 -8.22
C ASP A 21 22.55 4.06 -6.89
N MET A 22 21.83 3.67 -5.83
CA MET A 22 22.42 3.34 -4.52
C MET A 22 23.31 2.09 -4.55
N THR A 23 22.98 1.10 -5.38
CA THR A 23 23.67 -0.20 -5.41
C THR A 23 24.75 -0.28 -6.49
N GLY A 24 24.90 0.77 -7.31
CA GLY A 24 25.71 0.75 -8.52
C GLY A 24 25.24 -0.28 -9.56
N GLY A 25 24.03 -0.82 -9.41
CA GLY A 25 23.49 -1.90 -10.24
C GLY A 25 24.07 -3.30 -9.99
N TYR A 26 24.91 -3.49 -8.97
CA TYR A 26 25.67 -4.74 -8.80
C TYR A 26 25.03 -5.78 -7.87
N TRP A 27 24.22 -5.34 -6.89
CA TRP A 27 23.83 -6.21 -5.78
C TRP A 27 22.44 -6.85 -5.92
N LEU A 28 21.47 -6.11 -6.45
CA LEU A 28 20.09 -6.58 -6.62
C LEU A 28 19.48 -5.90 -7.85
N TRP A 29 18.81 -6.68 -8.71
CA TRP A 29 18.22 -6.16 -9.96
C TRP A 29 16.98 -5.28 -9.72
N HIS A 30 16.44 -5.28 -8.50
CA HIS A 30 15.24 -4.53 -8.14
C HIS A 30 15.24 -4.11 -6.66
N GLY A 31 14.53 -3.04 -6.35
CA GLY A 31 14.31 -2.61 -4.97
C GLY A 31 13.51 -3.63 -4.15
N PRO A 32 13.78 -3.79 -2.84
CA PRO A 32 12.92 -4.52 -1.93
C PRO A 32 11.49 -3.93 -1.92
N GLU A 33 10.45 -4.77 -1.80
CA GLU A 33 9.04 -4.32 -1.81
C GLU A 33 8.80 -3.17 -0.82
N TYR A 34 9.35 -3.27 0.38
CA TYR A 34 9.22 -2.24 1.41
C TYR A 34 9.83 -0.89 1.00
N PHE A 35 10.97 -0.91 0.31
CA PHE A 35 11.59 0.31 -0.23
C PHE A 35 10.70 0.95 -1.31
N ILE A 36 10.13 0.12 -2.19
CA ILE A 36 9.20 0.58 -3.22
C ILE A 36 7.94 1.20 -2.57
N SER A 37 7.37 0.53 -1.56
CA SER A 37 6.20 1.01 -0.83
C SER A 37 6.40 2.38 -0.19
N TYR A 38 7.53 2.62 0.47
CA TYR A 38 7.80 3.92 1.08
C TYR A 38 8.06 5.01 0.05
N THR A 39 8.72 4.70 -1.06
CA THR A 39 8.94 5.67 -2.14
C THR A 39 7.61 6.07 -2.79
N VAL A 40 6.71 5.11 -3.02
CA VAL A 40 5.34 5.37 -3.46
C VAL A 40 4.59 6.24 -2.45
N ALA A 41 4.69 5.95 -1.14
CA ALA A 41 4.07 6.76 -0.11
C ALA A 41 4.55 8.22 -0.14
N MET A 42 5.85 8.44 -0.35
CA MET A 42 6.43 9.77 -0.46
C MET A 42 5.90 10.54 -1.68
N LYS A 43 5.78 9.88 -2.85
CA LYS A 43 5.16 10.51 -4.03
C LYS A 43 3.68 10.82 -3.85
N LEU A 44 2.94 9.92 -3.24
CA LEU A 44 1.55 10.17 -2.89
C LEU A 44 1.40 11.36 -1.93
N LYS A 45 2.32 11.52 -0.98
CA LYS A 45 2.35 12.67 -0.06
C LYS A 45 2.61 14.00 -0.80
N GLU A 46 3.51 14.02 -1.79
CA GLU A 46 3.78 15.20 -2.63
C GLU A 46 2.51 15.65 -3.37
N GLU A 47 1.73 14.69 -3.89
CA GLU A 47 0.41 14.91 -4.49
C GLU A 47 -0.71 15.18 -3.47
N LYS A 48 -0.33 15.38 -2.19
CA LYS A 48 -1.21 15.70 -1.07
C LYS A 48 -2.22 14.59 -0.76
N PHE A 49 -1.95 13.33 -1.06
CA PHE A 49 -2.77 12.21 -0.58
C PHE A 49 -2.47 11.92 0.90
N LEU A 50 -3.50 11.48 1.64
CA LEU A 50 -3.34 11.04 3.02
C LEU A 50 -3.00 9.56 3.03
N VAL A 51 -1.74 9.23 3.33
CA VAL A 51 -1.21 7.87 3.24
C VAL A 51 -0.84 7.36 4.63
N TYR A 52 -1.35 6.18 4.97
CA TYR A 52 -0.97 5.42 6.15
C TYR A 52 -0.22 4.16 5.72
N PRO A 53 1.09 4.08 5.98
CA PRO A 53 1.84 2.84 5.78
C PRO A 53 1.47 1.81 6.84
N GLU A 54 1.52 0.54 6.48
CA GLU A 54 1.44 -0.59 7.42
C GLU A 54 0.18 -0.62 8.31
N ALA A 55 -0.94 -0.13 7.79
CA ALA A 55 -2.20 -0.12 8.52
C ALA A 55 -2.88 -1.49 8.44
N SER A 56 -3.26 -2.02 9.60
CA SER A 56 -4.08 -3.23 9.68
C SER A 56 -5.58 -2.89 9.58
N PRO A 57 -6.44 -3.84 9.15
CA PRO A 57 -7.88 -3.69 9.22
C PRO A 57 -8.38 -3.26 10.60
N LYS A 58 -7.79 -3.82 11.68
CA LYS A 58 -8.13 -3.40 13.04
C LYS A 58 -7.92 -1.90 13.24
N LYS A 59 -6.74 -1.39 12.86
CA LYS A 59 -6.40 0.03 12.99
C LYS A 59 -7.35 0.89 12.16
N ILE A 60 -7.61 0.51 10.91
CA ILE A 60 -8.55 1.20 10.02
C ILE A 60 -9.93 1.31 10.66
N MET A 61 -10.45 0.20 11.20
CA MET A 61 -11.76 0.17 11.85
C MET A 61 -11.80 1.01 13.12
N GLU A 62 -10.75 0.98 13.93
CA GLU A 62 -10.63 1.82 15.12
C GLU A 62 -10.65 3.32 14.78
N GLU A 63 -9.90 3.74 13.75
CA GLU A 63 -9.88 5.13 13.26
C GLU A 63 -11.24 5.58 12.69
N ARG A 64 -12.03 4.64 12.12
CA ARG A 64 -13.41 4.88 11.66
C ARG A 64 -14.47 4.87 12.77
N GLY A 65 -14.08 4.57 14.01
CA GLY A 65 -15.03 4.35 15.10
C GLY A 65 -15.84 3.05 14.99
N GLU A 66 -15.50 2.17 14.05
CA GLU A 66 -16.16 0.88 13.80
C GLU A 66 -15.55 -0.21 14.68
N ARG A 67 -15.75 -0.14 16.01
CA ARG A 67 -15.19 -1.18 16.90
C ARG A 67 -15.89 -2.53 16.66
N PRO A 68 -15.15 -3.61 16.34
CA PRO A 68 -15.76 -4.93 16.20
C PRO A 68 -16.37 -5.36 17.53
N LYS A 69 -17.65 -5.78 17.51
CA LYS A 69 -18.31 -6.38 18.67
C LYS A 69 -17.98 -7.88 18.71
N GLY A 70 -17.52 -8.37 19.87
CA GLY A 70 -17.17 -9.78 20.07
C GLY A 70 -15.72 -10.12 19.71
N HIS A 71 -15.41 -11.42 19.62
CA HIS A 71 -14.08 -11.88 19.23
C HIS A 71 -13.84 -11.60 17.74
N PRO A 72 -12.76 -10.90 17.35
CA PRO A 72 -12.47 -10.68 15.95
C PRO A 72 -12.27 -12.03 15.24
N SER A 73 -13.03 -12.31 14.18
CA SER A 73 -12.73 -13.44 13.28
C SER A 73 -11.32 -13.24 12.68
N GLY A 74 -10.62 -14.30 12.27
CA GLY A 74 -9.18 -14.23 11.95
C GLY A 74 -8.73 -13.12 10.96
N ASN A 75 -7.43 -12.80 11.03
CA ASN A 75 -6.63 -11.88 10.18
C ASN A 75 -6.73 -10.35 10.35
N PHE A 76 -7.43 -9.80 11.35
CA PHE A 76 -7.41 -8.34 11.61
C PHE A 76 -6.03 -7.74 11.96
N LYS A 77 -5.03 -8.58 12.23
CA LYS A 77 -3.65 -8.17 12.52
C LYS A 77 -2.78 -8.03 11.26
N GLN A 78 -3.20 -8.61 10.12
CA GLN A 78 -2.43 -8.52 8.88
C GLN A 78 -2.48 -7.09 8.37
N LYS A 79 -1.33 -6.53 8.03
CA LYS A 79 -1.19 -5.14 7.59
C LYS A 79 -1.27 -5.06 6.06
N PHE A 80 -1.78 -3.94 5.56
CA PHE A 80 -1.58 -3.54 4.18
C PHE A 80 -0.32 -2.70 4.05
N ASP A 81 0.33 -2.75 2.89
CA ASP A 81 1.52 -1.92 2.65
C ASP A 81 1.18 -0.45 2.78
N LEU A 82 0.17 0.03 2.04
CA LEU A 82 -0.32 1.41 2.13
C LEU A 82 -1.84 1.49 2.11
N VAL A 83 -2.38 2.40 2.90
CA VAL A 83 -3.80 2.77 2.92
C VAL A 83 -3.94 4.25 2.63
N ILE A 84 -4.76 4.59 1.64
CA ILE A 84 -4.98 5.97 1.21
C ILE A 84 -6.37 6.41 1.65
N TRP A 85 -6.43 7.50 2.40
CA TRP A 85 -7.68 8.05 2.94
C TRP A 85 -8.23 9.18 2.07
N ALA A 86 -9.55 9.33 2.08
CA ALA A 86 -10.20 10.53 1.57
C ALA A 86 -9.85 11.73 2.48
N LYS A 87 -9.72 12.92 1.88
CA LYS A 87 -9.37 14.13 2.66
C LYS A 87 -10.48 14.63 3.57
N LEU A 88 -11.73 14.35 3.20
CA LEU A 88 -12.92 14.98 3.76
C LEU A 88 -13.87 13.95 4.41
N SER A 89 -13.45 12.70 4.53
CA SER A 89 -14.25 11.63 5.15
C SER A 89 -13.36 10.52 5.68
N ASP A 90 -13.92 9.71 6.57
CA ASP A 90 -13.26 8.53 7.15
C ASP A 90 -13.25 7.33 6.18
N ASN A 91 -13.48 7.57 4.89
CA ASN A 91 -13.48 6.55 3.88
C ASN A 91 -12.07 6.32 3.33
N ILE A 92 -11.78 5.06 3.04
CA ILE A 92 -10.56 4.67 2.33
C ILE A 92 -10.82 4.90 0.85
N ARG A 93 -9.91 5.64 0.23
CA ARG A 93 -9.88 5.86 -1.22
C ARG A 93 -9.28 4.67 -1.95
N ALA A 94 -8.22 4.08 -1.39
CA ALA A 94 -7.55 2.92 -1.96
C ALA A 94 -6.70 2.18 -0.90
N VAL A 95 -6.50 0.89 -1.13
CA VAL A 95 -5.52 0.06 -0.42
C VAL A 95 -4.53 -0.45 -1.46
N LEU A 96 -3.24 -0.40 -1.14
CA LEU A 96 -2.18 -0.86 -2.02
C LEU A 96 -1.41 -2.00 -1.36
N GLU A 97 -1.11 -3.00 -2.17
CA GLU A 97 -0.18 -4.10 -1.89
C GLU A 97 0.82 -4.12 -3.03
N ILE A 98 2.10 -4.00 -2.69
CA ILE A 98 3.20 -3.91 -3.66
C ILE A 98 3.92 -5.24 -3.65
N LYS A 99 3.93 -5.88 -4.83
CA LYS A 99 4.56 -7.18 -5.02
C LYS A 99 5.53 -7.16 -6.18
N GLN A 100 6.65 -7.85 -6.00
CA GLN A 100 7.48 -8.24 -7.12
C GLN A 100 6.76 -9.36 -7.88
N ALA A 101 6.41 -9.08 -9.13
CA ALA A 101 5.60 -9.98 -9.95
C ALA A 101 6.45 -11.08 -10.59
N TRP A 102 6.91 -12.04 -9.78
CA TRP A 102 7.51 -13.30 -10.26
C TRP A 102 6.45 -14.35 -10.61
N ASP A 103 5.29 -14.24 -9.97
CA ASP A 103 4.17 -15.19 -9.99
C ASP A 103 2.84 -14.45 -9.76
N ILE A 104 1.77 -14.86 -10.44
CA ILE A 104 0.41 -14.29 -10.36
C ILE A 104 -0.34 -14.75 -9.09
N ALA A 105 0.00 -15.90 -8.50
CA ALA A 105 -0.73 -16.47 -7.36
C ALA A 105 -0.70 -15.54 -6.14
N GLY A 106 0.43 -14.89 -5.86
CA GLY A 106 0.54 -13.87 -4.81
C GLY A 106 -0.43 -12.71 -5.02
N LEU A 107 -0.49 -12.18 -6.26
CA LEU A 107 -1.39 -11.08 -6.62
C LEU A 107 -2.87 -11.47 -6.46
N LYS A 108 -3.23 -12.73 -6.76
CA LYS A 108 -4.62 -13.20 -6.61
C LYS A 108 -5.04 -13.25 -5.13
N SER A 109 -4.17 -13.76 -4.25
CA SER A 109 -4.45 -13.81 -2.81
C SER A 109 -4.65 -12.41 -2.22
N ASP A 110 -3.80 -11.45 -2.62
CA ASP A 110 -3.92 -10.07 -2.17
C ASP A 110 -5.16 -9.36 -2.70
N ARG A 111 -5.57 -9.62 -3.95
CA ARG A 111 -6.84 -9.11 -4.49
C ARG A 111 -8.04 -9.57 -3.66
N GLU A 112 -8.12 -10.87 -3.37
CA GLU A 112 -9.21 -11.46 -2.57
C GLU A 112 -9.21 -10.90 -1.14
N LYS A 113 -8.03 -10.58 -0.59
CA LYS A 113 -7.88 -9.89 0.69
C LYS A 113 -8.44 -8.46 0.63
N ILE A 114 -7.96 -7.64 -0.29
CA ILE A 114 -8.33 -6.22 -0.42
C ILE A 114 -9.86 -6.06 -0.63
N ALA A 115 -10.46 -6.92 -1.45
CA ALA A 115 -11.90 -6.88 -1.74
C ALA A 115 -12.80 -7.03 -0.49
N LYS A 116 -12.29 -7.59 0.61
CA LYS A 116 -13.06 -7.70 1.87
C LYS A 116 -13.16 -6.37 2.62
N TYR A 117 -12.24 -5.43 2.37
CA TYR A 117 -12.07 -4.21 3.15
C TYR A 117 -12.39 -2.93 2.37
N ILE A 118 -12.37 -2.99 1.03
CA ILE A 118 -12.87 -1.94 0.16
C ILE A 118 -14.33 -2.29 -0.19
N LYS A 119 -15.27 -1.52 0.38
CA LYS A 119 -16.69 -1.53 -0.01
C LYS A 119 -16.98 -0.32 -0.89
#